data_AF-I4BZ71-F1
#
_entry.id   AF-I4BZ71-F1
#
_cell.length_a   1.000
_cell.length_b   1.000
_cell.length_c   1.000
_cell.angle_alpha   90.00
_cell.angle_beta   90.00
_cell.angle_gamma   90.00
#
_symmetry.space_group_name_H-M   'P 1'
#
loop_
_entity.id
_entity.type
_entity.pdbx_description
1 polymer ?
#
loop_
_entity_poly.entity_id
_entity_poly.type
_entity_poly.pdbx_seq_one_letter_code
_entity_poly.pdbx_strand_id
1 'polypeptide(L)'
;MSYINDASEGEKGNDSDFIRSVMGMGKEALKLLYRLNTDEITLDQFVEGMASLNAADLLSEYWAYDEGDERAFDVARQILWLISSLESDAYNQFELYGITAFHEDFRELRDYLLTLEKYCGIKL
;
A
#
# COMPACT_ATOMS: atom_id res chain seq x y z
N MET A 1 40.00 -5.38 25.22
CA MET A 1 39.32 -6.06 24.09
C MET A 1 37.94 -5.48 23.99
N SER A 2 37.75 -4.51 23.10
CA SER A 2 36.46 -3.92 22.79
C SER A 2 35.99 -4.61 21.51
N TYR A 3 34.88 -5.33 21.59
CA TYR A 3 34.22 -5.88 20.41
C TYR A 3 33.44 -4.73 19.78
N ILE A 4 33.90 -4.26 18.62
CA ILE A 4 33.15 -3.36 17.75
C ILE A 4 32.15 -4.25 17.02
N ASN A 5 30.86 -4.06 17.31
CA ASN A 5 29.76 -4.61 16.52
C ASN A 5 29.67 -3.78 15.23
N ASP A 6 30.27 -4.27 14.15
CA ASP A 6 29.97 -3.84 12.78
C ASP A 6 28.71 -4.57 12.31
N ALA A 7 27.56 -4.07 12.75
CA ALA A 7 26.27 -4.41 12.16
C ALA A 7 25.42 -3.14 12.20
N SER A 8 25.46 -2.31 11.15
CA SER A 8 24.43 -1.26 10.92
C SER A 8 24.69 -0.35 9.69
N GLU A 9 25.20 -0.87 8.57
CA GLU A 9 25.25 -0.08 7.32
C GLU A 9 24.58 -0.74 6.10
N GLY A 10 24.10 -2.00 6.21
CA GLY A 10 23.50 -2.74 5.09
C GLY A 10 21.97 -2.71 4.98
N GLU A 11 21.24 -2.54 6.09
CA GLU A 11 19.78 -2.82 6.13
C GLU A 11 18.90 -1.60 5.81
N LYS A 12 19.33 -0.38 6.19
CA LYS A 12 18.54 0.86 5.99
C LYS A 12 18.20 1.19 4.52
N GLY A 13 18.94 0.63 3.56
CA GLY A 13 18.68 0.81 2.14
C GLY A 13 17.43 0.04 1.67
N ASN A 14 17.29 -1.20 2.15
CA ASN A 14 16.21 -2.10 1.74
C ASN A 14 14.86 -1.66 2.31
N ASP A 15 14.85 -1.26 3.59
CA ASP A 15 13.67 -0.76 4.30
C ASP A 15 13.07 0.48 3.63
N SER A 16 13.94 1.43 3.26
CA SER A 16 13.52 2.65 2.60
C SER A 16 12.98 2.40 1.18
N ASP A 17 13.43 1.35 0.49
CA ASP A 17 12.98 1.00 -0.85
C ASP A 17 11.66 0.24 -0.83
N PHE A 18 11.46 -0.63 0.17
CA PHE A 18 10.17 -1.26 0.44
C PHE A 18 9.09 -0.21 0.70
N ILE A 19 9.32 0.70 1.66
CA ILE A 19 8.35 1.76 1.99
C ILE A 19 8.04 2.64 0.77
N ARG A 20 9.04 3.02 -0.04
CA ARG A 20 8.81 3.78 -1.28
C ARG A 20 7.95 3.02 -2.28
N SER A 21 8.16 1.71 -2.40
CA SER A 21 7.40 0.84 -3.29
C SER A 21 5.93 0.78 -2.84
N VAL A 22 5.68 0.60 -1.55
CA VAL A 22 4.32 0.62 -0.97
C VAL A 22 3.66 1.99 -1.16
N MET A 23 4.39 3.10 -0.97
CA MET A 23 3.87 4.45 -1.24
C MET A 23 3.47 4.61 -2.71
N GLY A 24 4.31 4.18 -3.65
CA GLY A 24 4.02 4.25 -5.08
C GLY A 24 2.77 3.46 -5.44
N MET A 25 2.67 2.25 -4.92
CA MET A 25 1.52 1.37 -5.12
C MET A 25 0.23 1.99 -4.54
N GLY A 26 0.27 2.49 -3.31
CA GLY A 26 -0.88 3.14 -2.68
C GLY A 26 -1.34 4.39 -3.42
N LYS A 27 -0.42 5.20 -3.98
CA LYS A 27 -0.77 6.35 -4.82
C LYS A 27 -1.53 5.92 -6.08
N GLU A 28 -1.08 4.87 -6.76
CA GLU A 28 -1.77 4.40 -7.96
C GLU A 28 -3.12 3.74 -7.66
N ALA A 29 -3.24 2.98 -6.57
CA ALA A 29 -4.52 2.49 -6.08
C ALA A 29 -5.50 3.65 -5.78
N LEU A 30 -5.03 4.71 -5.10
CA LEU A 30 -5.87 5.88 -4.80
C LEU A 30 -6.32 6.61 -6.07
N LYS A 31 -5.46 6.69 -7.08
CA LYS A 31 -5.79 7.27 -8.38
C LYS A 31 -6.81 6.43 -9.14
N LEU A 32 -6.69 5.10 -9.11
CA LEU A 32 -7.68 4.19 -9.70
C LEU A 32 -9.05 4.36 -9.04
N LEU A 33 -9.09 4.38 -7.71
CA LEU A 33 -10.32 4.64 -6.94
C LEU A 33 -10.96 5.99 -7.31
N TYR A 34 -10.14 7.05 -7.41
CA TYR A 34 -10.63 8.37 -7.81
C TYR A 34 -11.24 8.35 -9.22
N ARG A 35 -10.53 7.76 -10.19
CA ARG A 35 -10.97 7.68 -11.59
C ARG A 35 -12.24 6.85 -11.76
N LEU A 36 -12.38 5.78 -10.99
CA LEU A 36 -13.63 5.00 -10.98
C LEU A 36 -14.77 5.86 -10.42
N ASN A 37 -14.53 6.58 -9.33
CA ASN A 37 -15.54 7.45 -8.71
C ASN A 37 -15.93 8.67 -9.56
N THR A 38 -15.08 9.11 -10.49
CA THR A 38 -15.38 10.20 -11.45
C THR A 38 -15.86 9.69 -12.81
N ASP A 39 -16.17 8.39 -12.93
CA ASP A 39 -16.57 7.73 -14.19
C ASP A 39 -15.55 7.89 -15.33
N GLU A 40 -14.27 8.14 -15.01
CA GLU A 40 -13.18 8.25 -15.99
C GLU A 40 -12.68 6.89 -16.49
N ILE A 41 -12.92 5.84 -15.72
CA ILE A 41 -12.64 4.44 -16.08
C ILE A 41 -13.84 3.55 -15.76
N THR A 42 -13.93 2.42 -16.46
CA THR A 42 -14.93 1.39 -16.16
C THR A 42 -14.52 0.52 -14.97
N LEU A 43 -15.47 -0.24 -14.42
CA LEU A 43 -15.17 -1.24 -13.38
C LEU A 43 -14.12 -2.26 -13.85
N ASP A 44 -14.22 -2.75 -15.09
CA ASP A 44 -13.25 -3.70 -15.65
C ASP A 44 -11.83 -3.12 -15.67
N GLN A 45 -11.68 -1.86 -16.09
CA GLN A 45 -10.40 -1.15 -16.09
C GLN A 45 -9.88 -0.91 -14.66
N PHE A 46 -10.77 -0.67 -13.71
CA PHE A 46 -10.40 -0.56 -12.30
C PHE A 46 -9.88 -1.90 -11.77
N VAL A 47 -10.60 -3.00 -11.99
CA VAL A 47 -10.21 -4.34 -11.55
C VAL A 47 -8.88 -4.77 -12.17
N GLU A 48 -8.70 -4.58 -13.48
CA GLU A 48 -7.42 -4.84 -14.16
C GLU A 48 -6.30 -3.97 -13.59
N GLY A 49 -6.58 -2.68 -13.35
CA GLY A 49 -5.64 -1.75 -12.75
C GLY A 49 -5.21 -2.18 -11.34
N MET A 50 -6.15 -2.56 -10.49
CA MET A 50 -5.86 -3.04 -9.13
C MET A 50 -5.04 -4.33 -9.19
N ALA A 51 -5.45 -5.32 -9.99
CA ALA A 51 -4.73 -6.58 -10.14
C ALA A 51 -3.27 -6.39 -10.62
N SER A 52 -2.99 -5.34 -11.40
CA SER A 52 -1.63 -5.04 -11.87
C SER A 52 -0.68 -4.53 -10.78
N LEU A 53 -1.20 -4.11 -9.63
CA LEU A 53 -0.40 -3.61 -8.52
C LEU A 53 0.37 -4.74 -7.81
N ASN A 54 -0.14 -5.98 -7.83
CA ASN A 54 0.45 -7.17 -7.21
C ASN A 54 0.80 -6.95 -5.73
N ALA A 55 -0.09 -6.29 -4.97
CA ALA A 55 0.06 -6.05 -3.54
C ALA A 55 0.15 -7.36 -2.76
N ALA A 56 -0.57 -8.40 -3.19
CA ALA A 56 -0.49 -9.73 -2.60
C ALA A 56 0.94 -10.32 -2.63
N ASP A 57 1.65 -10.14 -3.75
CA ASP A 57 3.02 -10.65 -3.91
C ASP A 57 3.98 -9.88 -2.99
N LEU A 58 3.91 -8.55 -3.00
CA LEU A 58 4.76 -7.71 -2.14
C LEU A 58 4.46 -7.93 -0.64
N LEU A 59 3.20 -8.22 -0.30
CA LEU A 59 2.81 -8.58 1.06
C LEU A 59 3.38 -9.93 1.49
N SER A 60 3.55 -10.88 0.57
CA SER A 60 4.16 -12.19 0.88
C SER A 60 5.64 -12.07 1.26
N GLU A 61 6.33 -11.05 0.74
CA GLU A 61 7.72 -10.72 1.04
C GLU A 61 7.87 -9.92 2.35
N TYR A 62 6.78 -9.40 2.92
CA TYR A 62 6.77 -8.56 4.11
C TYR A 62 7.46 -9.21 5.32
N TRP A 63 7.36 -10.53 5.48
CA TRP A 63 7.98 -11.25 6.60
C TRP A 63 9.50 -11.11 6.65
N ALA A 64 10.15 -10.75 5.53
CA ALA A 64 11.58 -10.45 5.50
C ALA A 64 11.96 -9.13 6.21
N TYR A 65 10.96 -8.30 6.54
CA TYR A 65 11.12 -6.98 7.17
C TYR A 65 10.55 -6.94 8.60
N ASP A 66 10.06 -8.07 9.14
CA ASP A 66 9.35 -8.17 10.44
C ASP A 66 10.28 -8.15 11.67
N GLU A 67 11.43 -7.48 11.59
CA GLU A 67 12.35 -7.26 12.72
C GLU A 67 12.30 -5.79 13.19
N GLY A 68 11.21 -5.35 13.82
CA GLY A 68 11.20 -4.06 14.52
C GLY A 68 9.84 -3.46 14.90
N ASP A 69 9.84 -2.59 15.92
CA ASP A 69 8.74 -1.69 16.27
C ASP A 69 8.85 -0.41 15.43
N GLU A 70 8.62 -0.55 14.13
CA GLU A 70 8.63 0.57 13.19
C GLU A 70 7.23 0.83 12.66
N ARG A 71 6.54 1.78 13.29
CA ARG A 71 5.19 2.24 12.92
C ARG A 71 4.99 2.52 11.41
N ALA A 72 6.06 2.86 10.68
CA ALA A 72 6.01 3.03 9.22
C ALA A 72 5.76 1.71 8.48
N PHE A 73 6.37 0.61 8.91
CA PHE A 73 6.16 -0.72 8.36
C PHE A 73 4.75 -1.25 8.65
N ASP A 74 4.22 -0.99 9.85
CA ASP A 74 2.84 -1.33 10.17
C ASP A 74 1.84 -0.63 9.25
N VAL A 75 2.05 0.66 9.00
CA VAL A 75 1.21 1.45 8.08
C VAL A 75 1.38 0.94 6.64
N ALA A 76 2.60 0.61 6.22
CA ALA A 76 2.85 0.04 4.90
C ALA A 76 2.14 -1.31 4.72
N ARG A 77 2.15 -2.16 5.76
CA ARG A 77 1.39 -3.42 5.76
C ARG A 77 -0.11 -3.19 5.65
N GLN A 78 -0.66 -2.19 6.34
CA GLN A 78 -2.09 -1.84 6.25
C GLN A 78 -2.47 -1.40 4.83
N ILE A 79 -1.61 -0.62 4.16
CA ILE A 79 -1.79 -0.26 2.75
C ILE A 79 -1.83 -1.51 1.88
N LEU A 80 -0.86 -2.41 2.02
CA LEU A 80 -0.79 -3.64 1.22
C LEU A 80 -1.99 -4.56 1.44
N TRP A 81 -2.46 -4.69 2.69
CA TRP A 81 -3.67 -5.47 3.01
C TRP A 81 -4.92 -4.91 2.33
N LEU A 82 -5.12 -3.59 2.40
CA LEU A 82 -6.25 -2.92 1.77
C LEU A 82 -6.23 -3.12 0.26
N ILE A 83 -5.07 -2.89 -0.39
CA ILE A 83 -4.94 -3.07 -1.84
C ILE A 83 -5.15 -4.53 -2.23
N SER A 84 -4.58 -5.49 -1.50
CA SER A 84 -4.75 -6.92 -1.75
C SER A 84 -6.21 -7.38 -1.61
N SER A 85 -6.97 -6.80 -0.67
CA SER A 85 -8.41 -7.02 -0.56
C SER A 85 -9.16 -6.52 -1.78
N LEU A 86 -8.83 -5.32 -2.27
CA LEU A 86 -9.45 -4.75 -3.47
C LEU A 86 -9.08 -5.54 -4.73
N GLU A 87 -7.84 -6.03 -4.86
CA GLU A 87 -7.41 -6.91 -5.95
C GLU A 87 -8.31 -8.15 -6.08
N SER A 88 -8.71 -8.71 -4.94
CA SER A 88 -9.47 -9.98 -4.90
C SER A 88 -10.97 -9.77 -5.07
N ASP A 89 -11.52 -8.73 -4.46
CA ASP A 89 -12.98 -8.63 -4.25
C ASP A 89 -13.65 -7.39 -4.86
N ALA A 90 -12.91 -6.47 -5.47
CA ALA A 90 -13.46 -5.21 -5.99
C ALA A 90 -14.69 -5.40 -6.90
N TYR A 91 -14.63 -6.35 -7.83
CA TYR A 91 -15.75 -6.61 -8.74
C TYR A 91 -17.02 -6.98 -7.97
N ASN A 92 -16.90 -7.94 -7.04
CA ASN A 92 -18.03 -8.43 -6.25
C ASN A 92 -18.59 -7.34 -5.32
N GLN A 93 -17.72 -6.55 -4.69
CA GLN A 93 -18.13 -5.45 -3.83
C GLN A 93 -18.90 -4.37 -4.60
N PHE A 94 -18.45 -4.02 -5.81
CA PHE A 94 -19.14 -3.05 -6.65
C PHE A 94 -20.49 -3.57 -7.14
N GLU A 95 -20.60 -4.83 -7.54
CA GLU A 95 -21.88 -5.41 -7.97
C GLU A 95 -22.94 -5.41 -6.86
N LEU A 96 -22.52 -5.57 -5.59
CA LEU A 96 -23.42 -5.62 -4.45
C LEU A 96 -23.82 -4.24 -3.91
N TYR A 97 -22.88 -3.30 -3.88
CA TYR A 97 -23.03 -2.03 -3.15
C TYR A 97 -22.76 -0.78 -4.00
N GLY A 98 -22.42 -0.95 -5.28
CA GLY A 98 -22.02 0.12 -6.18
C GLY A 98 -20.76 0.86 -5.73
N ILE A 99 -20.57 2.07 -6.25
CA ILE A 99 -19.38 2.90 -5.94
C ILE A 99 -19.20 3.18 -4.44
N THR A 100 -20.28 3.14 -3.66
CA THR A 100 -20.23 3.43 -2.22
C THR A 100 -19.47 2.39 -1.41
N ALA A 101 -19.27 1.17 -1.93
CA ALA A 101 -18.42 0.16 -1.30
C ALA A 101 -17.01 0.68 -1.02
N PHE A 102 -16.48 1.53 -1.90
CA PHE A 102 -15.09 1.95 -1.84
C PHE A 102 -14.84 3.27 -1.11
N HIS A 103 -15.88 3.90 -0.56
CA HIS A 103 -15.73 5.19 0.14
C HIS A 103 -14.87 5.08 1.41
N GLU A 104 -14.96 3.95 2.10
CA GLU A 104 -14.14 3.68 3.28
C GLU A 104 -12.70 3.35 2.86
N ASP A 105 -12.51 2.45 1.89
CA ASP A 105 -11.19 2.11 1.35
C ASP A 105 -10.43 3.34 0.84
N PHE A 106 -11.12 4.24 0.13
CA PHE A 106 -10.54 5.50 -0.33
C PHE A 106 -10.05 6.37 0.82
N ARG A 107 -10.85 6.48 1.89
CA ARG A 107 -10.50 7.30 3.07
C ARG A 107 -9.33 6.70 3.82
N GLU A 108 -9.39 5.40 4.10
CA GLU A 108 -8.36 4.67 4.82
C GLU A 108 -7.03 4.70 4.07
N LEU A 109 -7.04 4.40 2.76
CA LEU A 109 -5.83 4.42 1.95
C LEU A 109 -5.18 5.81 1.93
N ARG A 110 -5.97 6.88 1.77
CA ARG A 110 -5.48 8.25 1.84
C ARG A 110 -4.86 8.55 3.21
N ASP A 111 -5.52 8.16 4.29
CA ASP A 111 -5.08 8.46 5.65
C ASP A 111 -3.81 7.66 6.01
N TYR A 112 -3.67 6.42 5.54
CA TYR A 112 -2.43 5.64 5.65
C TYR A 112 -1.28 6.26 4.86
N LEU A 113 -1.53 6.70 3.62
CA LEU A 113 -0.52 7.38 2.80
C LEU A 113 -0.01 8.67 3.48
N LEU A 114 -0.92 9.53 3.95
CA LEU A 114 -0.57 10.75 4.69
C LEU A 114 0.23 10.44 5.98
N THR A 115 -0.10 9.34 6.64
CA THR A 115 0.61 8.87 7.83
C THR A 115 2.04 8.44 7.47
N LEU A 116 2.19 7.66 6.40
CA LEU A 116 3.47 7.15 5.94
C LEU A 116 4.39 8.29 5.46
N GLU A 117 3.86 9.26 4.71
CA GLU A 117 4.59 10.48 4.37
C GLU A 117 5.16 11.20 5.58
N LYS A 118 4.34 11.37 6.62
CA LYS A 118 4.74 12.07 7.84
C LYS A 118 5.88 11.35 8.55
N TYR A 119 5.88 10.02 8.55
CA TYR A 119 6.94 9.23 9.17
C TYR A 119 8.21 9.18 8.34
N CYS A 120 8.10 9.17 7.02
CA CYS A 120 9.24 9.00 6.12
C CYS A 120 9.83 10.31 5.61
N GLY A 121 9.15 11.45 5.81
CA GLY A 121 9.55 12.75 5.27
C GLY A 121 9.48 12.84 3.75
N ILE A 122 8.75 11.92 3.11
CA ILE A 122 8.56 11.84 1.66
C ILE A 122 7.22 12.51 1.32
N LYS A 123 7.21 13.48 0.39
CA LYS A 123 5.97 14.17 -0.04
C LYS A 123 5.18 13.36 -1.08
N LEU A 124 3.85 13.40 -0.96
CA LEU A 124 2.81 12.81 -1.81
C LEU A 124 2.74 13.58 -3.12
#